data_AF-A0A450WQ18-F1
#
_entry.id   AF-A0A450WQ18-F1
#
_cell.length_a   1.000
_cell.length_b   1.000
_cell.length_c   1.000
_cell.angle_alpha   90.00
_cell.angle_beta   90.00
_cell.angle_gamma   90.00
#
_symmetry.space_group_name_H-M   'P 1'
#
loop_
_entity.id
_entity.type
_entity.pdbx_description
1 polymer ?
#
loop_
_entity_poly.entity_id
_entity_poly.type
_entity_poly.pdbx_seq_one_letter_code
_entity_poly.pdbx_strand_id
1 'polypeptide(L)'
;MKQTDLIRIIGDIITKVDVLRAEFPRGTETRNQLDDIRDDIDGFQRRLVRDLIDVNTPKFAQAADLLISLSKELKQMIDDVAKVADTLNTLVKLVGVIQKTVGVIL
;
A
#
# COMPACT_ATOMS: atom_id res chain seq x y z
N MET A 1 10.09 -15.51 0.49
CA MET A 1 9.70 -14.26 1.21
C MET A 1 8.90 -14.66 2.44
N LYS A 2 9.01 -13.94 3.56
CA LYS A 2 8.24 -14.21 4.79
C LYS A 2 7.05 -13.26 4.93
N GLN A 3 6.06 -13.62 5.73
CA GLN A 3 4.93 -12.75 6.11
C GLN A 3 5.42 -11.41 6.69
N THR A 4 6.50 -11.43 7.47
CA THR A 4 7.15 -10.23 8.02
C THR A 4 7.70 -9.28 6.95
N ASP A 5 8.12 -9.79 5.79
CA ASP A 5 8.61 -8.95 4.70
C ASP A 5 7.44 -8.22 4.03
N LEU A 6 6.29 -8.88 3.88
CA LEU A 6 5.07 -8.26 3.37
C LEU A 6 4.57 -7.14 4.28
N ILE A 7 4.57 -7.40 5.60
CA ILE A 7 4.21 -6.40 6.62
C ILE A 7 5.13 -5.17 6.55
N ARG A 8 6.44 -5.39 6.32
CA ARG A 8 7.42 -4.29 6.17
C ARG A 8 7.13 -3.46 4.92
N ILE A 9 6.91 -4.10 3.77
CA ILE A 9 6.61 -3.40 2.50
C ILE A 9 5.36 -2.52 2.65
N ILE A 10 4.30 -3.04 3.27
CA ILE A 10 3.08 -2.27 3.50
C ILE A 10 3.33 -1.12 4.47
N GLY A 11 4.10 -1.32 5.54
CA GLY A 11 4.49 -0.26 6.46
C GLY A 11 5.29 0.87 5.78
N ASP A 12 6.19 0.52 4.86
CA ASP A 12 6.94 1.49 4.06
C ASP A 12 6.01 2.30 3.15
N ILE A 13 4.98 1.68 2.57
CA ILE A 13 3.97 2.37 1.79
C ILE A 13 3.17 3.36 2.65
N ILE A 14 2.70 2.94 3.83
CA ILE A 14 1.96 3.80 4.77
C ILE A 14 2.80 5.04 5.08
N THR A 15 4.08 4.84 5.41
CA THR A 15 5.00 5.94 5.73
C THR A 15 5.12 6.94 4.58
N LYS A 16 5.16 6.47 3.33
CA LYS A 16 5.22 7.37 2.17
C LYS A 16 3.91 8.11 1.94
N VAL A 17 2.77 7.45 2.12
CA VAL A 17 1.47 8.14 2.07
C VAL A 17 1.41 9.19 3.17
N ASP A 18 1.95 8.91 4.36
CA ASP A 18 2.05 9.84 5.48
C ASP A 18 2.89 11.09 5.16
N VAL A 19 3.99 10.92 4.44
CA VAL A 19 4.82 12.03 3.94
C VAL A 19 4.04 12.83 2.89
N LEU A 20 3.48 12.17 1.87
CA LEU A 20 2.77 12.87 0.80
C LEU A 20 1.57 13.67 1.33
N ARG A 21 0.78 13.09 2.23
CA ARG A 21 -0.39 13.76 2.79
C ARG A 21 0.01 15.00 3.61
N ALA A 22 1.20 15.04 4.21
CA ALA A 22 1.67 16.17 5.00
C ALA A 22 1.87 17.44 4.16
N GLU A 23 2.07 17.30 2.84
CA GLU A 23 2.18 18.42 1.90
C GLU A 23 0.83 19.10 1.60
N PHE A 24 -0.30 18.49 2.00
CA PHE A 24 -1.64 19.01 1.74
C PHE A 24 -2.30 19.53 3.02
N PRO A 25 -2.93 20.73 2.97
CA PRO A 25 -3.73 21.22 4.09
C PRO A 25 -4.85 20.25 4.45
N ARG A 26 -5.16 20.17 5.75
CA ARG A 26 -6.28 19.37 6.26
C ARG A 26 -7.59 19.82 5.64
N GLY A 27 -8.46 18.85 5.33
CA GLY A 27 -9.79 19.09 4.76
C GLY A 27 -9.82 19.38 3.26
N THR A 28 -8.66 19.41 2.58
CA THR A 28 -8.63 19.43 1.11
C THR A 28 -9.05 18.07 0.55
N GLU A 29 -9.66 18.06 -0.64
CA GLU A 29 -10.11 16.82 -1.29
C GLU A 29 -8.97 15.81 -1.46
N THR A 30 -7.83 16.27 -1.96
CA THR A 30 -6.61 15.45 -2.11
C THR A 30 -6.15 14.86 -0.77
N ARG A 31 -6.18 15.65 0.30
CA ARG A 31 -5.79 15.16 1.63
C ARG A 31 -6.74 14.06 2.11
N ASN A 32 -8.05 14.23 1.94
CA ASN A 32 -9.04 13.24 2.34
C ASN A 32 -8.85 11.93 1.57
N GLN A 33 -8.62 12.00 0.25
CA GLN A 33 -8.33 10.81 -0.57
C GLN A 33 -7.08 10.06 -0.08
N LEU A 34 -6.02 10.78 0.29
CA LEU A 34 -4.80 10.17 0.84
C LEU A 34 -5.03 9.57 2.23
N ASP A 35 -5.86 10.19 3.06
CA ASP A 35 -6.25 9.65 4.37
C ASP A 35 -7.06 8.35 4.21
N ASP A 36 -8.03 8.31 3.29
CA ASP A 36 -8.80 7.09 2.98
C ASP A 36 -7.88 5.95 2.51
N ILE A 37 -6.98 6.24 1.57
CA ILE A 37 -5.97 5.29 1.06
C ILE A 37 -5.10 4.77 2.21
N ARG A 38 -4.64 5.65 3.09
CA ARG A 38 -3.80 5.27 4.23
C ARG A 38 -4.53 4.31 5.16
N ASP A 39 -5.81 4.58 5.42
CA ASP A 39 -6.63 3.76 6.33
C ASP A 39 -6.95 2.39 5.75
N ASP A 40 -7.20 2.30 4.44
CA ASP A 40 -7.33 1.02 3.75
C ASP A 40 -6.04 0.18 3.87
N ILE A 41 -4.88 0.78 3.63
CA ILE A 41 -3.57 0.11 3.70
C ILE A 41 -3.26 -0.36 5.12
N ASP A 42 -3.54 0.46 6.15
CA ASP A 42 -3.42 0.08 7.56
C ASP A 42 -4.35 -1.09 7.92
N GLY A 43 -5.59 -1.06 7.42
CA GLY A 43 -6.55 -2.17 7.56
C GLY A 43 -5.97 -3.49 7.05
N PHE A 44 -5.34 -3.48 5.88
CA PHE A 44 -4.68 -4.65 5.32
C PHE A 44 -3.46 -5.10 6.12
N GLN A 45 -2.62 -4.16 6.58
CA GLN A 45 -1.47 -4.49 7.43
C GLN A 45 -1.92 -5.20 8.71
N ARG A 46 -2.98 -4.70 9.36
CA ARG A 46 -3.53 -5.31 10.58
C ARG A 46 -4.05 -6.71 10.34
N ARG A 47 -4.71 -6.97 9.21
CA ARG A 47 -5.16 -8.32 8.84
C ARG A 47 -3.97 -9.26 8.64
N LEU A 48 -2.97 -8.82 7.88
CA LEU A 48 -1.73 -9.58 7.69
C LEU A 48 -0.96 -9.86 8.98
N VAL A 49 -1.07 -9.03 10.00
CA VAL A 49 -0.44 -9.29 11.31
C VAL A 49 -1.24 -10.29 12.14
N ARG A 50 -2.57 -10.25 12.06
CA ARG A 50 -3.47 -11.06 12.90
C ARG A 50 -3.64 -12.48 12.39
N ASP A 51 -3.65 -12.64 11.09
CA ASP A 51 -4.04 -13.90 10.48
C ASP A 51 -2.85 -14.82 10.24
N LEU A 52 -3.09 -16.13 10.39
CA LEU A 52 -2.10 -17.18 10.19
C LEU A 52 -2.05 -17.49 8.68
N ILE A 53 -1.01 -17.01 8.01
CA ILE A 53 -0.90 -17.06 6.55
C ILE A 53 0.03 -18.21 6.13
N ASP A 54 -0.44 -19.07 5.21
CA ASP A 54 0.44 -20.03 4.54
C ASP A 54 1.28 -19.33 3.46
N VAL A 55 2.51 -19.02 3.84
CA VAL A 55 3.50 -18.35 2.99
C VAL A 55 4.03 -19.24 1.85
N ASN A 56 3.75 -20.55 1.85
CA ASN A 56 4.23 -21.49 0.83
C ASN A 56 3.26 -21.65 -0.34
N THR A 57 2.17 -20.86 -0.37
CA THR A 57 1.20 -20.93 -1.46
C THR A 57 1.66 -20.11 -2.67
N PRO A 58 1.37 -20.57 -3.92
CA PRO A 58 1.59 -19.77 -5.12
C PRO A 58 0.87 -18.41 -5.08
N LYS A 59 -0.28 -18.37 -4.41
CA LYS A 59 -1.07 -17.15 -4.17
C LYS A 59 -0.28 -16.12 -3.36
N PHE A 60 0.34 -16.55 -2.25
CA PHE A 60 1.18 -15.67 -1.44
C PHE A 60 2.37 -15.14 -2.24
N ALA A 61 3.03 -15.99 -3.04
CA ALA A 61 4.16 -15.57 -3.88
C ALA A 61 3.76 -14.54 -4.95
N GLN A 62 2.64 -14.73 -5.63
CA GLN A 62 2.17 -13.77 -6.65
C GLN A 62 1.80 -12.41 -6.03
N ALA A 63 1.10 -12.45 -4.91
CA ALA A 63 0.76 -11.27 -4.13
C ALA A 63 1.98 -10.50 -3.62
N ALA A 64 2.96 -11.23 -3.11
CA ALA A 64 4.24 -10.71 -2.67
C ALA A 64 4.96 -9.94 -3.78
N ASP A 65 5.07 -10.54 -4.96
CA ASP A 65 5.75 -9.93 -6.11
C ASP A 65 5.03 -8.67 -6.61
N LEU A 66 3.70 -8.72 -6.66
CA LEU A 66 2.87 -7.56 -7.01
C LEU A 66 3.08 -6.39 -6.04
N LEU A 67 3.07 -6.66 -4.73
CA LEU A 67 3.28 -5.66 -3.70
C LEU A 67 4.70 -5.06 -3.76
N ILE A 68 5.72 -5.88 -4.03
CA ILE A 68 7.09 -5.40 -4.23
C ILE A 68 7.15 -4.45 -5.43
N SER A 69 6.58 -4.85 -6.59
CA SER A 69 6.59 -4.02 -7.81
C SER A 69 5.95 -2.67 -7.56
N LEU A 70 4.75 -2.68 -6.97
CA LEU A 70 4.01 -1.46 -6.68
C LEU A 70 4.71 -0.58 -5.65
N SER A 71 5.35 -1.16 -4.62
CA SER A 71 6.12 -0.38 -3.64
C SER A 71 7.30 0.38 -4.26
N LYS A 72 7.91 -0.21 -5.30
CA LYS A 72 9.02 0.39 -6.06
C LYS A 72 8.52 1.52 -6.94
N GLU A 73 7.43 1.29 -7.68
CA GLU A 73 6.76 2.32 -8.48
C GLU A 73 6.34 3.49 -7.61
N LEU A 74 5.74 3.21 -6.45
CA LEU A 74 5.32 4.24 -5.48
C LEU A 74 6.51 5.03 -4.93
N LYS A 75 7.66 4.37 -4.71
CA LYS A 75 8.90 5.04 -4.29
C LYS A 75 9.33 6.07 -5.34
N GLN A 76 9.30 5.68 -6.60
CA GLN A 76 9.73 6.53 -7.71
C GLN A 76 8.79 7.72 -7.95
N MET A 77 7.50 7.57 -7.63
CA MET A 77 6.52 8.63 -7.84
C MET A 77 6.44 9.65 -6.70
N ILE A 78 6.61 9.23 -5.45
CA ILE A 78 6.49 10.14 -4.29
C ILE A 78 7.68 11.10 -4.18
N ASP A 79 8.81 10.78 -4.83
CA ASP A 79 9.92 11.73 -4.98
C ASP A 79 9.59 12.89 -5.96
N ASP A 80 8.47 12.82 -6.69
CA ASP A 80 8.05 13.81 -7.71
C ASP A 80 6.67 14.41 -7.40
N VAL A 81 6.65 15.39 -6.49
CA VAL A 81 5.43 16.09 -6.02
C VAL A 81 4.67 16.76 -7.17
N ALA A 82 5.28 17.01 -8.33
CA ALA A 82 4.57 17.56 -9.49
C ALA A 82 3.56 16.58 -10.12
N LYS A 83 3.59 15.30 -9.73
CA LYS A 83 2.74 14.23 -10.25
C LYS A 83 1.75 13.68 -9.23
N VAL A 84 1.17 14.55 -8.40
CA VAL A 84 0.19 14.16 -7.36
C VAL A 84 -0.96 13.31 -7.93
N ALA A 85 -1.52 13.70 -9.07
CA ALA A 85 -2.64 12.98 -9.68
C ALA A 85 -2.23 11.56 -10.14
N ASP A 86 -1.04 11.40 -10.72
CA ASP A 86 -0.52 10.08 -11.12
C ASP A 86 -0.16 9.23 -9.89
N THR A 87 0.33 9.88 -8.83
CA THR A 87 0.63 9.26 -7.55
C THR A 87 -0.63 8.74 -6.88
N LEU A 88 -1.71 9.52 -6.86
CA LEU A 88 -3.04 9.11 -6.38
C LEU A 88 -3.59 7.94 -7.19
N ASN A 89 -3.55 8.02 -8.52
CA ASN A 89 -4.00 6.92 -9.38
C ASN A 89 -3.22 5.63 -9.12
N THR A 90 -1.91 5.74 -8.88
CA THR A 90 -1.07 4.59 -8.53
C THR A 90 -1.40 4.06 -7.14
N LEU A 91 -1.62 4.94 -6.16
CA LEU A 91 -2.03 4.54 -4.82
C LEU A 91 -3.37 3.79 -4.83
N VAL A 92 -4.36 4.26 -5.60
CA VAL A 92 -5.64 3.57 -5.76
C VAL A 92 -5.45 2.19 -6.40
N LYS A 93 -4.63 2.07 -7.45
CA LYS A 93 -4.28 0.76 -8.04
C LYS A 93 -3.60 -0.14 -7.01
N LEU A 94 -2.71 0.41 -6.20
CA LEU A 94 -1.99 -0.31 -5.16
C LEU A 94 -2.95 -0.82 -4.09
N VAL A 95 -3.87 0.01 -3.60
CA VAL A 95 -4.94 -0.41 -2.67
C VAL A 95 -5.74 -1.57 -3.26
N GLY A 96 -6.17 -1.45 -4.53
CA GLY A 96 -6.92 -2.53 -5.20
C GLY A 96 -6.14 -3.84 -5.31
N VAL A 97 -4.82 -3.78 -5.51
CA VAL A 97 -3.95 -4.95 -5.55
C VAL A 97 -3.73 -5.54 -4.16
N ILE A 98 -3.56 -4.71 -3.13
CA ILE A 98 -3.47 -5.16 -1.75
C ILE A 98 -4.78 -5.83 -1.34
N GLN A 99 -5.93 -5.25 -1.69
CA GLN A 99 -7.23 -5.83 -1.41
C GLN A 99 -7.40 -7.20 -2.06
N LYS A 100 -7.05 -7.35 -3.34
CA LYS A 100 -7.08 -8.65 -4.04
C LYS A 100 -6.13 -9.64 -3.40
N THR A 101 -4.91 -9.21 -3.10
CA THR A 101 -3.88 -10.01 -2.44
C THR A 101 -4.35 -10.54 -1.10
N VAL A 102 -4.79 -9.64 -0.22
CA VAL A 102 -5.21 -9.97 1.14
C VAL A 102 -6.51 -10.79 1.13
N GLY A 103 -7.43 -10.53 0.19
CA GLY A 103 -8.66 -11.33 0.04
C GLY A 103 -8.46 -12.71 -0.62
N VAL A 104 -7.30 -13.00 -1.19
CA VAL A 104 -6.98 -14.30 -1.82
C VAL A 104 -6.14 -15.19 -0.90
N ILE A 105 -5.39 -14.57 0.04
CA ILE A 105 -4.50 -15.25 0.98
C ILE A 105 -5.18 -15.51 2.33
N LEU A 106 -6.14 -14.67 2.72
CA LEU A 106 -7.00 -14.85 3.90
C LEU A 106 -8.34 -15.47 3.51
#